data_AF-A0AA90QH75-F1
#
_entry.id   AF-A0AA90QH75-F1
#
_cell.length_a   1.000
_cell.length_b   1.000
_cell.length_c   1.000
_cell.angle_alpha   90.00
_cell.angle_beta   90.00
_cell.angle_gamma   90.00
#
_symmetry.space_group_name_H-M   'P 1'
#
loop_
_entity.id
_entity.type
_entity.pdbx_description
1 polymer ?
#
loop_
_entity_poly.entity_id
_entity_poly.type
_entity_poly.pdbx_seq_one_letter_code
_entity_poly.pdbx_strand_id
1 'polypeptide(L)'
;MFFFNVAWELPNEGGRVSTPLIDVGADLHAVQFFVSENNGDLRRPFGGTSWMGALKMVINMPKADGMIIQGDDSAWIAVDKNTIRNLLSKLQSA
;
A
#
# COMPACT_ATOMS: atom_id res chain seq x y z
N MET A 1 -4.62 11.51 -7.91
CA MET A 1 -4.56 10.05 -8.16
C MET A 1 -4.73 9.34 -6.83
N PHE A 2 -5.64 8.36 -6.77
CA PHE A 2 -5.86 7.53 -5.59
C PHE A 2 -5.19 6.16 -5.78
N PHE A 3 -4.75 5.59 -4.66
CA PHE A 3 -4.21 4.24 -4.56
C PHE A 3 -5.15 3.45 -3.66
N PHE A 4 -5.54 2.27 -4.10
CA PHE A 4 -6.50 1.43 -3.41
C PHE A 4 -5.79 0.26 -2.76
N ASN A 5 -6.09 0.01 -1.50
CA ASN A 5 -5.68 -1.20 -0.80
C ASN A 5 -6.91 -1.80 -0.12
N VAL A 6 -6.84 -3.05 0.36
CA VAL A 6 -7.95 -3.60 1.14
C VAL A 6 -8.11 -2.76 2.41
N ALA A 7 -9.33 -2.31 2.69
CA ALA A 7 -9.61 -1.35 3.75
C ALA A 7 -9.30 -1.95 5.13
N TRP A 8 -8.83 -1.08 6.04
CA TRP A 8 -8.74 -1.36 7.46
C TRP A 8 -9.92 -0.69 8.18
N GLU A 9 -10.67 -1.47 8.95
CA GLU A 9 -11.47 -0.99 10.09
C GLU A 9 -10.74 -1.43 11.37
N LEU A 10 -10.42 -0.48 12.26
CA LEU A 10 -9.95 -0.79 13.61
C LEU A 10 -11.19 -1.03 14.46
N PRO A 11 -11.37 -2.22 15.05
CA PRO A 11 -12.29 -2.34 16.17
C PRO A 11 -11.53 -2.10 17.47
N ASN A 12 -12.04 -1.20 18.30
CA ASN A 12 -12.48 -1.76 19.57
C ASN A 12 -13.74 -2.59 19.25
N GLU A 13 -13.74 -3.88 19.61
CA GLU A 13 -14.86 -4.83 19.56
C GLU A 13 -15.50 -5.23 18.19
N GLY A 14 -14.77 -5.94 17.29
CA GLY A 14 -15.40 -6.89 16.34
C GLY A 14 -15.45 -6.65 14.81
N GLY A 15 -14.48 -5.95 14.19
CA GLY A 15 -14.43 -5.71 12.72
C GLY A 15 -13.29 -6.42 11.96
N ARG A 16 -13.47 -6.66 10.64
CA ARG A 16 -12.53 -7.38 9.75
C ARG A 16 -11.36 -6.51 9.29
N VAL A 17 -10.15 -6.92 9.63
CA VAL A 17 -8.88 -6.38 9.12
C VAL A 17 -8.39 -7.24 7.96
N SER A 18 -8.23 -6.65 6.77
CA SER A 18 -7.34 -7.20 5.75
C SER A 18 -6.07 -6.37 5.75
N THR A 19 -4.97 -6.96 6.18
CA THR A 19 -3.65 -6.32 6.07
C THR A 19 -3.30 -6.24 4.59
N PRO A 20 -2.96 -5.06 4.03
CA PRO A 20 -2.51 -4.96 2.65
C PRO A 20 -1.08 -5.52 2.44
N LEU A 21 -0.57 -6.28 3.40
CA LEU A 21 0.74 -6.94 3.36
C LEU A 21 0.65 -8.22 2.54
N ILE A 22 1.51 -8.33 1.55
CA ILE A 22 1.74 -9.54 0.75
C ILE A 22 3.18 -10.00 0.93
N ASP A 23 3.37 -11.32 0.87
CA ASP A 23 4.69 -11.93 0.84
C ASP A 23 5.24 -11.85 -0.58
N VAL A 24 6.46 -11.35 -0.70
CA VAL A 24 7.21 -11.19 -1.95
C VAL A 24 8.44 -12.09 -1.86
N GLY A 25 8.29 -13.34 -2.25
CA GLY A 25 9.32 -14.35 -2.02
C GLY A 25 9.35 -14.82 -0.57
N ALA A 26 10.53 -15.21 -0.07
CA ALA A 26 10.65 -15.90 1.23
C ALA A 26 10.60 -14.97 2.45
N ASP A 27 11.19 -13.77 2.36
CA ASP A 27 11.46 -12.93 3.54
C ASP A 27 10.96 -11.48 3.41
N LEU A 28 10.41 -11.09 2.25
CA LEU A 28 10.02 -9.71 1.99
C LEU A 28 8.51 -9.54 2.09
N HIS A 29 8.08 -8.51 2.80
CA HIS A 29 6.68 -8.16 2.95
C HIS A 29 6.43 -6.77 2.35
N ALA A 30 5.49 -6.65 1.43
CA ALA A 30 5.17 -5.38 0.78
C ALA A 30 3.71 -5.01 1.00
N VAL A 31 3.44 -3.71 1.07
CA VAL A 31 2.07 -3.21 0.97
C VAL A 31 1.65 -3.18 -0.49
N GLN A 32 0.60 -3.89 -0.86
CA GLN A 32 0.05 -3.84 -2.22
C GLN A 32 -0.97 -2.71 -2.38
N PHE A 33 -0.76 -1.89 -3.40
CA PHE A 33 -1.68 -0.87 -3.86
C PHE A 33 -2.09 -1.12 -5.29
N PHE A 34 -3.32 -0.77 -5.61
CA PHE A 34 -3.87 -0.75 -6.95
C PHE A 34 -4.11 0.69 -7.38
N VAL A 35 -3.94 0.99 -8.67
CA VAL A 35 -4.22 2.33 -9.20
C VAL A 35 -5.70 2.55 -9.55
N SER A 36 -6.49 1.47 -9.55
CA SER A 36 -7.90 1.45 -9.93
C SER A 36 -8.71 0.62 -8.95
N GLU A 37 -9.89 1.11 -8.57
CA GLU A 37 -10.86 0.35 -7.76
C GLU A 37 -11.52 -0.80 -8.52
N ASN A 38 -11.42 -0.77 -9.85
CA ASN A 38 -11.99 -1.78 -10.75
C ASN A 38 -10.99 -2.88 -11.10
N ASN A 39 -9.79 -2.87 -10.49
CA ASN A 39 -8.80 -3.89 -10.75
C ASN A 39 -9.31 -5.28 -10.32
N GLY A 40 -9.23 -6.28 -11.21
CA GLY A 40 -9.80 -7.60 -10.98
C GLY A 40 -9.17 -8.36 -9.81
N ASP A 41 -7.92 -8.03 -9.45
CA ASP A 41 -7.21 -8.63 -8.32
C ASP A 41 -7.55 -7.96 -6.98
N LEU A 42 -8.20 -6.78 -7.02
CA LEU A 42 -8.58 -6.04 -5.83
C LEU A 42 -9.79 -6.67 -5.15
N ARG A 43 -9.58 -7.19 -3.94
CA ARG A 43 -10.65 -7.79 -3.13
C ARG A 43 -11.37 -6.71 -2.30
N ARG A 44 -12.71 -6.70 -2.36
CA ARG A 44 -13.54 -5.78 -1.56
C ARG A 44 -13.55 -6.15 -0.07
N PRO A 45 -13.72 -5.17 0.85
CA PRO A 45 -13.83 -3.73 0.59
C PRO A 45 -12.46 -3.07 0.38
N PHE A 46 -12.38 -2.08 -0.52
CA PHE A 46 -11.15 -1.31 -0.75
C PHE A 46 -11.25 0.09 -0.13
N GLY A 47 -10.15 0.51 0.49
CA GLY A 47 -9.93 1.88 0.96
C GLY A 47 -9.05 2.59 -0.05
N GLY A 48 -9.49 3.75 -0.53
CA GLY A 48 -8.67 4.65 -1.34
C GLY A 48 -7.82 5.55 -0.44
N THR A 49 -6.57 5.76 -0.81
CA THR A 49 -5.67 6.72 -0.17
C THR A 49 -4.97 7.59 -1.20
N SER A 50 -4.55 8.78 -0.78
CA SER A 50 -3.70 9.62 -1.62
C SER A 50 -2.29 9.02 -1.73
N TRP A 51 -1.50 9.46 -2.71
CA TRP A 51 -0.08 9.07 -2.81
C TRP A 51 0.67 9.32 -1.49
N MET A 52 0.53 10.52 -0.92
CA MET A 52 1.14 10.88 0.36
C MET A 52 0.66 9.97 1.50
N GLY A 53 -0.62 9.61 1.51
CA GLY A 53 -1.18 8.66 2.48
C GLY A 53 -0.61 7.26 2.34
N ALA A 54 -0.46 6.76 1.10
CA ALA A 54 0.18 5.47 0.81
C ALA A 54 1.63 5.43 1.29
N LEU A 55 2.43 6.46 0.97
CA LEU A 55 3.82 6.56 1.42
C LEU A 55 3.90 6.57 2.96
N LYS A 56 3.09 7.39 3.64
CA LYS A 56 3.04 7.45 5.11
C LYS A 56 2.61 6.12 5.72
N MET A 57 1.64 5.43 5.13
CA MET A 57 1.17 4.13 5.61
C MET A 57 2.31 3.11 5.61
N VAL A 58 3.08 3.02 4.53
CA VAL A 58 4.18 2.07 4.42
C VAL A 58 5.30 2.37 5.41
N ILE A 59 5.65 3.66 5.60
CA ILE A 59 6.65 4.05 6.62
C ILE A 59 6.20 3.67 8.02
N ASN A 60 4.92 3.88 8.34
CA ASN A 60 4.37 3.64 9.67
C ASN A 60 4.04 2.16 9.93
N MET A 61 4.19 1.28 8.93
CA MET A 61 3.96 -0.16 9.07
C MET A 61 5.30 -0.88 9.30
N PRO A 62 5.65 -1.30 10.54
CA PRO A 62 6.99 -1.82 10.83
C PRO A 62 7.34 -3.07 10.03
N LYS A 63 6.35 -3.93 9.77
CA LYS A 63 6.48 -5.19 9.02
C LYS A 63 6.61 -5.02 7.51
N ALA A 64 6.36 -3.83 6.96
CA ALA A 64 6.49 -3.61 5.52
C ALA A 64 7.93 -3.26 5.17
N ASP A 65 8.52 -3.99 4.22
CA ASP A 65 9.82 -3.71 3.61
C ASP A 65 9.72 -2.73 2.43
N GLY A 66 8.49 -2.51 1.92
CA GLY A 66 8.22 -1.60 0.82
C GLY A 66 6.76 -1.60 0.40
N MET A 67 6.52 -1.16 -0.83
CA MET A 67 5.21 -1.25 -1.47
C MET A 67 5.31 -1.80 -2.89
N ILE A 68 4.24 -2.44 -3.34
CA ILE A 68 4.01 -2.80 -4.73
C ILE A 68 2.81 -1.99 -5.22
N ILE A 69 2.95 -1.35 -6.37
CA ILE A 69 1.87 -0.65 -7.07
C ILE A 69 1.54 -1.45 -8.31
N GLN A 70 0.30 -1.92 -8.40
CA GLN A 70 -0.20 -2.69 -9.51
C GLN A 70 -1.11 -1.81 -10.40
N GLY A 71 -0.73 -1.73 -11.67
CA GLY A 71 -1.55 -1.17 -12.74
C GLY A 71 -2.61 -2.15 -13.24
N ASP A 72 -3.49 -1.66 -14.11
CA ASP A 72 -4.52 -2.49 -14.76
C ASP A 72 -3.91 -3.45 -15.80
N ASP A 73 -2.79 -3.07 -16.42
CA ASP A 73 -2.12 -3.82 -17.49
C ASP A 73 -1.15 -4.90 -16.98
N SER A 74 -1.36 -5.41 -15.76
CA SER A 74 -0.41 -6.33 -15.07
C SER A 74 1.01 -5.77 -14.85
N ALA A 75 1.21 -4.47 -15.07
CA ALA A 75 2.46 -3.79 -14.77
C ALA A 75 2.61 -3.57 -13.26
N TRP A 76 3.74 -3.98 -12.69
CA TRP A 76 4.03 -3.86 -11.27
C TRP A 76 5.23 -2.94 -11.03
N ILE A 77 5.11 -2.05 -10.06
CA ILE A 77 6.21 -1.20 -9.60
C ILE A 77 6.47 -1.53 -8.13
N ALA A 78 7.67 -2.02 -7.84
CA ALA A 78 8.14 -2.25 -6.48
C ALA A 78 8.97 -1.05 -6.01
N VAL A 79 8.70 -0.59 -4.79
CA VAL A 79 9.43 0.53 -4.16
C VAL A 79 9.81 0.12 -2.75
N ASP A 80 11.11 0.06 -2.46
CA ASP A 80 11.61 -0.26 -1.13
C ASP A 80 11.38 0.89 -0.13
N LYS A 81 11.39 0.56 1.16
CA LYS A 81 11.13 1.53 2.24
C LYS A 81 12.13 2.68 2.30
N ASN A 82 13.39 2.50 1.92
CA ASN A 82 14.38 3.58 1.90
C ASN A 82 14.09 4.57 0.78
N THR A 83 13.75 4.08 -0.41
CA THR A 83 13.29 4.90 -1.53
C THR A 83 12.05 5.70 -1.12
N ILE A 84 11.10 5.09 -0.40
CA ILE A 84 9.91 5.79 0.11
C ILE A 84 10.29 6.92 1.09
N ARG A 85 11.22 6.68 2.02
CA ARG A 85 11.70 7.73 2.95
C ARG A 85 12.27 8.92 2.18
N ASN A 86 13.09 8.66 1.18
CA ASN A 86 13.70 9.70 0.34
C ASN A 86 12.66 10.47 -0.49
N LEU A 87 11.61 9.81 -0.97
CA LEU A 87 10.51 10.47 -1.67
C LEU A 87 9.71 11.37 -0.73
N LEU A 88 9.37 10.89 0.47
CA LEU A 88 8.66 11.68 1.47
C LEU A 88 9.44 12.93 1.87
N SER A 89 10.75 12.81 2.11
CA SER A 89 11.56 13.97 2.48
C SER A 89 11.59 15.03 1.39
N LYS A 90 11.70 14.63 0.12
CA LYS A 90 11.67 15.54 -1.03
C LYS A 90 10.32 16.24 -1.21
N LEU A 91 9.23 15.50 -1.02
CA LEU A 91 7.87 16.04 -1.15
C LEU A 91 7.49 16.99 -0.01
N GLN A 92 8.12 16.87 1.16
CA GLN A 92 7.93 17.78 2.29
C GLN A 92 8.79 19.05 2.21
N SER A 93 9.84 19.02 1.40
CA SER A 93 10.72 20.17 1.15
C SER A 93 10.31 21.04 -0.07
N ALA A 94 9.27 20.61 -0.79
CA ALA A 94 8.72 21.31 -1.97
C ALA A 94 7.46 22.08 -1.57
#